data_AF-A0A1V6SA73-F1
#
_entry.id   AF-A0A1V6SA73-F1
#
_cell.length_a   1.000
_cell.length_b   1.000
_cell.length_c   1.000
_cell.angle_alpha   90.00
_cell.angle_beta   90.00
_cell.angle_gamma   90.00
#
_symmetry.space_group_name_H-M   'P 1'
#
loop_
_entity.id
_entity.type
_entity.pdbx_description
1 polymer ?
#
loop_
_entity_poly.entity_id
_entity_poly.type
_entity_poly.pdbx_seq_one_letter_code
_entity_poly.pdbx_strand_id
1 'polypeptide(L)'
;MNGLPEGFLPDDSVFPEDLLELGFVLTKDDKIRWSDAPGQGPRYKINRSDRLNRVHVEALHSVIRTCVLDRLTGMGMDLTMIPKDSNRQVPILMSSNIDTAPRVVVFCGEIIEDLGMFSYRDACDDGIPFGAIVGFAKALLGENAQSSPNALIIANAGHTVWYNEGWRSVTSDTFANKHRGSFVERLRPVTDRNAVNSGVNEHIEDIFQGILMRSNFKVGARIDVIGLSEGGGAVIEFLKNRWGFWFPHISSISLINPESIVKTDLNIDDMKDPRSFAWFMKYRARAWTITDKPIGTRLPGLNLLHGCNTYSSGEGAKSTCMIPRGVGHILTWMNMMHYCLFGLETFDVVPGETDADMEVVLPWLCPDTKIPRLPSGKIEVHSLEVMNQTKGYLTGVTFSDNIVSFFNEKLYPPSDSDSDDNSEFSAAYGAENHQYYDAPLPSAFPDAPPIPEGTYYGDVIRGQTGPFDLSNLQDIREEDEGW
;
A
#
# COMPACT_ATOMS: atom_id res chain seq x y z
N MET A 1 19.21 34.37 -1.08
CA MET A 1 18.63 35.62 -0.57
C MET A 1 18.86 35.65 0.94
N ASN A 2 20.08 35.95 1.39
CA ASN A 2 20.40 35.99 2.81
C ASN A 2 20.59 37.46 3.18
N GLY A 3 19.54 38.15 3.62
CA GLY A 3 19.67 39.58 3.97
C GLY A 3 18.37 40.35 4.24
N LEU A 4 17.18 39.79 3.97
CA LEU A 4 15.91 40.40 4.38
C LEU A 4 15.53 39.88 5.77
N PRO A 5 15.17 40.75 6.74
CA PRO A 5 14.64 40.31 8.04
C PRO A 5 13.35 39.51 7.83
N GLU A 6 13.13 38.44 8.60
CA GLU A 6 11.98 37.51 8.45
C GLU A 6 10.63 38.24 8.40
N GLY A 7 10.44 39.31 9.18
CA GLY A 7 9.20 40.10 9.19
C GLY A 7 8.90 40.93 7.92
N PHE A 8 9.77 40.90 6.90
CA PHE A 8 9.51 41.50 5.58
C PHE A 8 9.21 40.48 4.50
N LEU A 9 9.28 39.19 4.82
CA LEU A 9 8.92 38.13 3.88
C LEU A 9 7.41 37.89 3.98
N PRO A 10 6.74 37.50 2.88
CA PRO A 10 5.33 37.14 2.92
C PRO A 10 5.11 35.93 3.82
N ASP A 11 4.07 35.97 4.64
CA ASP A 11 3.63 34.83 5.46
C ASP A 11 3.29 33.64 4.58
N ASP A 12 3.53 32.43 5.09
CA ASP A 12 3.12 31.22 4.40
C ASP A 12 1.59 31.07 4.44
N SER A 13 1.04 30.31 3.50
CA SER A 13 -0.40 30.06 3.46
C SER A 13 -0.80 29.07 4.56
N VAL A 14 -1.89 29.38 5.27
CA VAL A 14 -2.50 28.48 6.25
C VAL A 14 -3.87 28.08 5.73
N PHE A 15 -4.11 26.79 5.63
CA PHE A 15 -5.42 26.23 5.27
C PHE A 15 -6.05 25.60 6.52
N PRO A 16 -7.38 25.61 6.62
CA PRO A 16 -8.07 24.97 7.72
C PRO A 16 -7.84 23.45 7.71
N GLU A 17 -7.89 22.84 8.90
CA GLU A 17 -7.80 21.38 9.08
C GLU A 17 -9.19 20.74 9.26
N ASP A 18 -10.24 21.38 8.74
CA ASP A 18 -11.60 20.87 8.68
C ASP A 18 -12.05 20.70 7.23
N LEU A 19 -12.75 19.58 6.95
CA LEU A 19 -13.14 19.23 5.59
C LEU A 19 -14.08 20.27 4.97
N LEU A 20 -15.05 20.75 5.76
CA LEU A 20 -16.06 21.70 5.32
C LEU A 20 -15.45 23.09 5.13
N GLU A 21 -14.58 23.50 6.05
CA GLU A 21 -13.85 24.77 5.94
C GLU A 21 -12.88 24.79 4.73
N LEU A 22 -12.38 23.63 4.30
CA LEU A 22 -11.60 23.47 3.07
C LEU A 22 -12.47 23.51 1.79
N GLY A 23 -13.79 23.58 1.92
CA GLY A 23 -14.73 23.58 0.78
C GLY A 23 -15.11 22.17 0.30
N PHE A 24 -14.96 21.15 1.15
CA PHE A 24 -15.29 19.76 0.82
C PHE A 24 -16.40 19.19 1.69
N VAL A 25 -17.11 18.21 1.16
CA VAL A 25 -18.12 17.43 1.87
C VAL A 25 -17.87 15.95 1.69
N LEU A 26 -18.10 15.17 2.75
CA LEU A 26 -18.13 13.72 2.68
C LEU A 26 -19.53 13.27 2.25
N THR A 27 -19.63 12.51 1.17
CA THR A 27 -20.91 12.00 0.66
C THR A 27 -21.34 10.74 1.41
N LYS A 28 -22.57 10.27 1.15
CA LYS A 28 -23.10 9.03 1.73
C LYS A 28 -22.30 7.78 1.31
N ASP A 29 -21.67 7.83 0.15
CA ASP A 29 -20.86 6.74 -0.39
C ASP A 29 -19.37 6.88 0.03
N ASP A 30 -19.10 7.66 1.08
CA ASP A 30 -17.77 7.92 1.62
C ASP A 30 -16.77 8.59 0.66
N LYS A 31 -17.27 9.28 -0.38
CA LYS A 31 -16.46 10.06 -1.32
C LYS A 31 -16.29 11.49 -0.84
N ILE A 32 -15.18 12.12 -1.18
CA ILE A 32 -14.91 13.52 -0.85
C ILE A 32 -15.14 14.36 -2.08
N ARG A 33 -16.05 15.33 -1.98
CA ARG A 33 -16.50 16.16 -3.11
C ARG A 33 -16.46 17.63 -2.76
N TRP A 34 -16.31 18.47 -3.78
CA TRP A 34 -16.40 19.93 -3.61
C TRP A 34 -17.81 20.33 -3.16
N SER A 35 -17.93 21.21 -2.16
CA SER A 35 -19.21 21.63 -1.58
C SER A 35 -20.12 22.29 -2.61
N ASP A 36 -19.55 23.16 -3.45
CA ASP A 36 -20.33 23.93 -4.43
C ASP A 36 -20.59 23.14 -5.73
N ALA A 37 -19.90 22.01 -5.90
CA ALA A 37 -20.00 21.16 -7.07
C ALA A 37 -19.83 19.69 -6.66
N PRO A 38 -20.83 19.07 -6.01
CA PRO A 38 -20.72 17.72 -5.47
C PRO A 38 -20.44 16.62 -6.51
N GLY A 39 -20.59 16.92 -7.80
CA GLY A 39 -20.19 16.03 -8.90
C GLY A 39 -18.69 16.04 -9.21
N GLN A 40 -17.91 16.94 -8.60
CA GLN A 40 -16.47 17.07 -8.83
C GLN A 40 -15.68 16.60 -7.61
N GLY A 41 -14.58 15.86 -7.87
CA GLY A 41 -13.59 15.53 -6.85
C GLY A 41 -12.73 16.74 -6.47
N PRO A 42 -11.80 16.59 -5.51
CA PRO A 42 -10.92 17.67 -5.10
C PRO A 42 -9.99 18.14 -6.21
N ARG A 43 -9.79 19.46 -6.29
CA ARG A 43 -8.82 20.07 -7.21
C ARG A 43 -7.48 20.22 -6.51
N TYR A 44 -6.46 19.55 -7.03
CA TYR A 44 -5.10 19.62 -6.49
C TYR A 44 -4.33 20.88 -6.91
N LYS A 45 -4.80 21.55 -7.98
CA LYS A 45 -4.24 22.79 -8.50
C LYS A 45 -5.26 23.92 -8.37
N ILE A 46 -5.15 24.70 -7.30
CA ILE A 46 -6.05 25.82 -7.00
C ILE A 46 -5.41 27.19 -7.32
N ASN A 47 -4.09 27.20 -7.57
CA ASN A 47 -3.32 28.41 -7.82
C ASN A 47 -2.17 28.14 -8.80
N ARG A 48 -1.57 29.20 -9.35
CA ARG A 48 -0.34 29.10 -10.16
C ARG A 48 0.90 28.80 -9.30
N SER A 49 0.85 29.07 -8.00
CA SER A 49 1.93 28.75 -7.08
C SER A 49 1.87 27.29 -6.63
N ASP A 50 2.91 26.53 -6.99
CA ASP A 50 3.10 25.15 -6.54
C ASP A 50 3.13 25.03 -5.02
N ARG A 51 3.70 26.01 -4.31
CA ARG A 51 3.74 26.00 -2.85
C ARG A 51 2.33 26.04 -2.27
N LEU A 52 1.50 26.94 -2.76
CA LEU A 52 0.12 27.10 -2.28
C LEU A 52 -0.69 25.84 -2.56
N ASN A 53 -0.56 25.26 -3.76
CA ASN A 53 -1.18 23.99 -4.10
C ASN A 53 -0.74 22.86 -3.16
N ARG A 54 0.55 22.72 -2.90
CA ARG A 54 1.09 21.67 -2.02
C ARG A 54 0.60 21.80 -0.57
N VAL A 55 0.55 23.02 -0.02
CA VAL A 55 0.07 23.22 1.35
C VAL A 55 -1.45 22.96 1.44
N HIS A 56 -2.21 23.35 0.41
CA HIS A 56 -3.64 23.03 0.34
C HIS A 56 -3.89 21.51 0.28
N VAL A 57 -3.14 20.80 -0.57
CA VAL A 57 -3.24 19.34 -0.71
C VAL A 57 -2.84 18.63 0.58
N GLU A 58 -1.78 19.07 1.26
CA GLU A 58 -1.39 18.51 2.55
C GLU A 58 -2.44 18.76 3.65
N ALA A 59 -3.13 19.91 3.64
CA ALA A 59 -4.25 20.17 4.54
C ALA A 59 -5.39 19.17 4.30
N LEU A 60 -5.78 18.96 3.03
CA LEU A 60 -6.77 17.93 2.66
C LEU A 60 -6.33 16.53 3.09
N HIS A 61 -5.08 16.14 2.80
CA HIS A 61 -4.54 14.84 3.20
C HIS A 61 -4.55 14.67 4.73
N SER A 62 -4.30 15.74 5.49
CA SER A 62 -4.36 15.72 6.96
C SER A 62 -5.76 15.39 7.48
N VAL A 63 -6.79 16.00 6.89
CA VAL A 63 -8.19 15.71 7.23
C VAL A 63 -8.58 14.27 6.88
N ILE A 64 -8.14 13.79 5.71
CA ILE A 64 -8.39 12.40 5.27
C ILE A 64 -7.75 11.40 6.25
N ARG A 65 -6.48 11.61 6.62
CA ARG A 65 -5.79 10.76 7.61
C ARG A 65 -6.54 10.72 8.92
N THR A 66 -6.99 11.87 9.42
CA THR A 66 -7.76 11.96 10.66
C THR A 66 -9.05 11.14 10.56
N CYS A 67 -9.80 11.28 9.45
CA CYS A 67 -11.00 10.48 9.23
C CYS A 67 -10.72 8.97 9.19
N VAL A 68 -9.63 8.55 8.56
CA VAL A 68 -9.21 7.14 8.52
C VAL A 68 -8.85 6.62 9.92
N LEU A 69 -8.07 7.38 10.68
CA LEU A 69 -7.70 7.03 12.06
C LEU A 69 -8.94 6.97 12.97
N ASP A 70 -9.85 7.92 12.87
CA ASP A 70 -11.11 7.93 13.65
C ASP A 70 -11.98 6.70 13.35
N ARG A 71 -12.02 6.26 12.08
CA ARG A 71 -12.73 5.04 11.68
C ARG A 71 -12.06 3.78 12.23
N LEU A 72 -10.74 3.68 12.12
CA LEU A 72 -9.98 2.53 12.61
C LEU A 72 -10.07 2.42 14.15
N THR A 73 -9.96 3.56 14.85
CA THR A 73 -10.13 3.61 16.31
C THR A 73 -11.56 3.36 16.74
N GLY A 74 -12.55 3.88 16.00
CA GLY A 74 -13.97 3.57 16.20
C GLY A 74 -14.32 2.08 16.06
N MET A 75 -13.55 1.32 15.26
CA MET A 75 -13.65 -0.14 15.17
C MET A 75 -12.94 -0.87 16.32
N GLY A 76 -12.33 -0.17 17.27
CA GLY A 76 -11.61 -0.76 18.40
C GLY A 76 -10.14 -1.10 18.08
N MET A 77 -9.49 -0.35 17.20
CA MET A 77 -8.04 -0.37 17.04
C MET A 77 -7.38 0.73 17.88
N ASP A 78 -6.22 0.45 18.44
CA ASP A 78 -5.44 1.35 19.28
C ASP A 78 -4.17 1.81 18.56
N LEU A 79 -3.90 3.11 18.63
CA LEU A 79 -2.65 3.69 18.16
C LEU A 79 -1.55 3.38 19.19
N THR A 80 -0.48 2.73 18.76
CA THR A 80 0.66 2.37 19.63
C THR A 80 1.95 2.91 19.05
N MET A 81 2.75 3.57 19.90
CA MET A 81 4.03 4.14 19.51
C MET A 81 5.16 3.12 19.72
N ILE A 82 5.98 2.89 18.70
CA ILE A 82 7.13 1.98 18.76
C ILE A 82 8.43 2.63 18.24
N PRO A 83 9.61 2.21 18.73
CA PRO A 83 9.81 1.36 19.90
C PRO A 83 9.54 2.13 21.21
N LYS A 84 9.08 1.42 22.25
CA LYS A 84 8.65 2.03 23.53
C LYS A 84 9.75 2.83 24.25
N ASP A 85 11.01 2.49 24.02
CA ASP A 85 12.17 3.08 24.70
C ASP A 85 12.88 4.17 23.87
N SER A 86 12.26 4.64 22.78
CA SER A 86 12.79 5.71 21.92
C SER A 86 12.05 7.03 22.14
N ASN A 87 12.77 8.15 22.06
CA ASN A 87 12.18 9.49 22.01
C ASN A 87 11.60 9.84 20.63
N ARG A 88 11.93 9.06 19.60
CA ARG A 88 11.44 9.22 18.23
C ARG A 88 10.71 7.94 17.85
N GLN A 89 9.42 7.93 18.11
CA GLN A 89 8.58 6.77 17.94
C GLN A 89 7.72 6.91 16.69
N VAL A 90 7.39 5.78 16.09
CA VAL A 90 6.51 5.64 14.94
C VAL A 90 5.18 5.05 15.43
N PRO A 91 4.03 5.64 15.04
CA PRO A 91 2.74 5.06 15.36
C PRO A 91 2.48 3.83 14.49
N ILE A 92 1.90 2.80 15.08
CA ILE A 92 1.23 1.68 14.41
C ILE A 92 -0.21 1.58 14.91
N LEU A 93 -1.06 0.84 14.21
CA LEU A 93 -2.40 0.51 14.71
C LEU A 93 -2.49 -0.98 15.03
N MET A 94 -3.10 -1.31 16.15
CA MET A 94 -3.33 -2.69 16.57
C MET A 94 -4.76 -2.89 17.01
N SER A 95 -5.37 -4.02 16.68
CA SER A 95 -6.68 -4.35 17.23
C SER A 95 -6.60 -4.58 18.75
N SER A 96 -7.60 -4.09 19.49
CA SER A 96 -7.65 -4.22 20.96
C SER A 96 -7.76 -5.67 21.46
N ASN A 97 -8.11 -6.64 20.61
CA ASN A 97 -8.15 -8.07 20.93
C ASN A 97 -6.83 -8.81 20.69
N ILE A 98 -5.73 -8.12 20.36
CA ILE A 98 -4.45 -8.70 19.92
C ILE A 98 -3.92 -9.81 20.83
N ASP A 99 -4.07 -9.68 22.15
CA ASP A 99 -3.61 -10.68 23.13
C ASP A 99 -4.48 -11.94 23.16
N THR A 100 -5.73 -11.85 22.72
CA THR A 100 -6.73 -12.92 22.85
C THR A 100 -7.04 -13.63 21.52
N ALA A 101 -6.73 -12.99 20.40
CA ALA A 101 -7.07 -13.50 19.08
C ALA A 101 -6.26 -14.77 18.74
N PRO A 102 -6.89 -15.87 18.28
CA PRO A 102 -6.18 -17.04 17.76
C PRO A 102 -5.45 -16.77 16.43
N ARG A 103 -5.80 -15.69 15.74
CA ARG A 103 -5.22 -15.31 14.46
C ARG A 103 -4.84 -13.85 14.47
N VAL A 104 -3.62 -13.55 14.03
CA VAL A 104 -3.11 -12.19 13.88
C VAL A 104 -2.73 -11.97 12.42
N VAL A 105 -3.21 -10.90 11.81
CA VAL A 105 -2.77 -10.46 10.49
C VAL A 105 -1.87 -9.25 10.65
N VAL A 106 -0.66 -9.31 10.08
CA VAL A 106 0.28 -8.20 10.07
C VAL A 106 0.29 -7.62 8.66
N PHE A 107 -0.15 -6.37 8.53
CA PHE A 107 -0.12 -5.62 7.29
C PHE A 107 1.07 -4.66 7.28
N CYS A 108 1.96 -4.81 6.29
CA CYS A 108 3.11 -3.96 6.07
C CYS A 108 2.96 -3.20 4.75
N GLY A 109 2.73 -1.89 4.83
CA GLY A 109 2.57 -1.00 3.67
C GLY A 109 3.90 -0.58 3.03
N GLU A 110 3.81 0.31 2.03
CA GLU A 110 4.97 0.90 1.36
C GLU A 110 5.65 1.98 2.23
N ILE A 111 6.90 2.29 1.91
CA ILE A 111 7.72 3.28 2.65
C ILE A 111 7.41 4.74 2.28
N ILE A 112 6.48 4.96 1.36
CA ILE A 112 6.05 6.30 0.93
C ILE A 112 4.65 6.66 1.45
N GLU A 113 3.87 5.66 1.86
CA GLU A 113 2.47 5.84 2.24
C GLU A 113 2.32 6.22 3.73
N ASP A 114 1.32 7.04 4.01
CA ASP A 114 0.91 7.33 5.38
C ASP A 114 0.25 6.10 6.03
N LEU A 115 0.32 6.01 7.36
CA LEU A 115 -0.28 4.91 8.12
C LEU A 115 -1.76 4.69 7.75
N GLY A 116 -2.05 3.55 7.15
CA GLY A 116 -3.39 3.12 6.76
C GLY A 116 -3.92 3.73 5.46
N MET A 117 -3.11 4.50 4.74
CA MET A 117 -3.45 5.06 3.43
C MET A 117 -2.94 4.16 2.30
N PHE A 118 -3.69 4.15 1.20
CA PHE A 118 -3.27 3.54 -0.08
C PHE A 118 -3.19 4.60 -1.19
N SER A 119 -4.17 5.50 -1.25
CA SER A 119 -4.19 6.57 -2.25
C SER A 119 -5.18 7.64 -1.81
N TYR A 120 -4.68 8.86 -1.61
CA TYR A 120 -5.53 10.00 -1.30
C TYR A 120 -6.50 10.33 -2.43
N ARG A 121 -6.08 10.18 -3.68
CA ARG A 121 -6.94 10.42 -4.84
C ARG A 121 -8.10 9.43 -4.87
N ASP A 122 -7.80 8.15 -4.72
CA ASP A 122 -8.82 7.13 -4.77
C ASP A 122 -9.70 7.17 -3.51
N ALA A 123 -9.18 7.62 -2.36
CA ALA A 123 -10.00 7.91 -1.17
C ALA A 123 -11.02 9.03 -1.42
N CYS A 124 -10.68 10.00 -2.26
CA CYS A 124 -11.59 11.07 -2.63
C CYS A 124 -12.63 10.60 -3.66
N ASP A 125 -12.18 9.95 -4.74
CA ASP A 125 -13.03 9.65 -5.89
C ASP A 125 -13.85 8.37 -5.75
N ASP A 126 -13.23 7.31 -5.22
CA ASP A 126 -13.82 5.98 -5.04
C ASP A 126 -14.28 5.73 -3.60
N GLY A 127 -13.81 6.57 -2.67
CA GLY A 127 -14.27 6.62 -1.28
C GLY A 127 -13.22 6.12 -0.30
N ILE A 128 -13.33 6.58 0.94
CA ILE A 128 -12.35 6.29 2.00
C ILE A 128 -12.07 4.78 2.16
N PRO A 129 -13.07 3.87 2.15
CA PRO A 129 -12.80 2.43 2.25
C PRO A 129 -11.96 1.83 1.11
N PHE A 130 -11.89 2.51 -0.04
CA PHE A 130 -11.10 2.07 -1.19
C PHE A 130 -9.70 2.66 -1.16
N GLY A 131 -9.55 3.95 -0.91
CA GLY A 131 -8.23 4.61 -0.85
C GLY A 131 -7.46 4.43 0.46
N ALA A 132 -8.01 3.67 1.41
CA ALA A 132 -7.40 3.40 2.71
C ALA A 132 -7.68 1.97 3.17
N ILE A 133 -6.94 1.52 4.19
CA ILE A 133 -7.04 0.17 4.76
C ILE A 133 -8.37 -0.10 5.47
N VAL A 134 -9.23 0.89 5.65
CA VAL A 134 -10.52 0.78 6.36
C VAL A 134 -11.38 -0.34 5.78
N GLY A 135 -11.51 -0.43 4.45
CA GLY A 135 -12.30 -1.49 3.81
C GLY A 135 -11.74 -2.88 4.08
N PHE A 136 -10.41 -3.01 4.03
CA PHE A 136 -9.72 -4.25 4.38
C PHE A 136 -9.90 -4.63 5.85
N ALA A 137 -9.69 -3.68 6.77
CA ALA A 137 -9.83 -3.89 8.21
C ALA A 137 -11.25 -4.32 8.55
N LYS A 138 -12.27 -3.68 7.96
CA LYS A 138 -13.68 -4.06 8.13
C LYS A 138 -13.97 -5.46 7.60
N ALA A 139 -13.42 -5.85 6.45
CA ALA A 139 -13.59 -7.20 5.90
C ALA A 139 -12.94 -8.29 6.78
N LEU A 140 -11.82 -7.97 7.45
CA LEU A 140 -11.10 -8.91 8.31
C LEU A 140 -11.65 -8.98 9.75
N LEU A 141 -11.97 -7.82 10.33
CA LEU A 141 -12.33 -7.67 11.74
C LEU A 141 -13.84 -7.63 11.98
N GLY A 142 -14.63 -7.26 10.97
CA GLY A 142 -16.04 -6.88 11.13
C GLY A 142 -16.19 -5.44 11.63
N GLU A 143 -17.35 -5.12 12.23
CA GLU A 143 -17.63 -3.77 12.74
C GLU A 143 -16.91 -3.45 14.07
N ASN A 144 -16.48 -4.48 14.81
CA ASN A 144 -15.83 -4.32 16.11
C ASN A 144 -14.72 -5.35 16.30
N ALA A 145 -13.49 -4.85 16.34
CA ALA A 145 -12.27 -5.62 16.51
C ALA A 145 -12.26 -6.43 17.82
N GLN A 146 -12.87 -5.94 18.91
CA GLN A 146 -12.90 -6.67 20.19
C GLN A 146 -13.65 -8.00 20.10
N SER A 147 -14.70 -8.04 19.28
CA SER A 147 -15.52 -9.25 19.08
C SER A 147 -15.00 -10.17 17.97
N SER A 148 -13.96 -9.74 17.25
CA SER A 148 -13.43 -10.49 16.12
C SER A 148 -12.61 -11.71 16.57
N PRO A 149 -12.68 -12.84 15.86
CA PRO A 149 -11.72 -13.93 16.05
C PRO A 149 -10.33 -13.61 15.45
N ASN A 150 -10.22 -12.52 14.67
CA ASN A 150 -8.99 -12.08 14.05
C ASN A 150 -8.48 -10.81 14.74
N ALA A 151 -7.17 -10.66 14.81
CA ALA A 151 -6.50 -9.42 15.15
C ALA A 151 -5.76 -8.85 13.94
N LEU A 152 -5.56 -7.54 13.92
CA LEU A 152 -4.85 -6.83 12.86
C LEU A 152 -3.80 -5.90 13.45
N ILE A 153 -2.59 -5.98 12.94
CA ILE A 153 -1.52 -5.00 13.14
C ILE A 153 -1.28 -4.31 11.81
N ILE A 154 -1.33 -2.99 11.80
CA ILE A 154 -1.00 -2.15 10.63
C ILE A 154 0.33 -1.47 10.93
N ALA A 155 1.38 -1.96 10.27
CA ALA A 155 2.71 -1.39 10.34
C ALA A 155 2.79 -0.07 9.56
N ASN A 156 3.54 0.87 10.10
CA ASN A 156 3.84 2.14 9.47
C ASN A 156 5.25 2.15 8.88
N ALA A 157 5.37 1.75 7.62
CA ALA A 157 6.65 1.75 6.93
C ALA A 157 7.04 3.15 6.40
N GLY A 158 6.07 4.06 6.20
CA GLY A 158 6.30 5.33 5.50
C GLY A 158 6.64 6.55 6.34
N HIS A 159 6.37 6.54 7.65
CA HIS A 159 6.72 7.65 8.54
C HIS A 159 8.21 7.65 8.94
N THR A 160 9.06 7.95 7.97
CA THR A 160 10.52 7.88 8.07
C THR A 160 11.17 9.19 8.55
N VAL A 161 10.40 10.28 8.68
CA VAL A 161 10.91 11.61 9.06
C VAL A 161 10.32 12.08 10.39
N TRP A 162 11.19 12.42 11.34
CA TRP A 162 10.83 13.02 12.62
C TRP A 162 10.59 14.53 12.50
N TYR A 163 9.36 14.95 12.74
CA TYR A 163 8.95 16.35 12.76
C TYR A 163 9.04 16.91 14.18
N ASN A 164 10.09 17.70 14.44
CA ASN A 164 10.42 18.19 15.77
C ASN A 164 9.36 19.10 16.40
N GLU A 165 8.73 19.98 15.61
CA GLU A 165 7.74 20.93 16.14
C GLU A 165 6.44 20.23 16.54
N GLY A 166 6.04 19.21 15.77
CA GLY A 166 4.85 18.41 16.05
C GLY A 166 5.10 17.16 16.89
N TRP A 167 6.34 16.93 17.33
CA TRP A 167 6.76 15.76 18.14
C TRP A 167 6.23 14.42 17.62
N ARG A 168 6.29 14.23 16.30
CA ARG A 168 5.75 13.03 15.63
C ARG A 168 6.55 12.64 14.40
N SER A 169 6.48 11.36 14.03
CA SER A 169 6.94 10.88 12.74
C SER A 169 5.92 11.22 11.64
N VAL A 170 6.42 11.50 10.44
CA VAL A 170 5.65 11.81 9.23
C VAL A 170 6.38 11.27 7.99
N THR A 171 5.69 11.23 6.85
CA THR A 171 6.34 10.97 5.56
C THR A 171 7.21 12.16 5.12
N SER A 172 8.15 11.91 4.22
CA SER A 172 8.97 12.96 3.57
C SER A 172 8.11 14.02 2.87
N ASP A 173 7.03 13.59 2.21
CA ASP A 173 6.11 14.49 1.52
C ASP A 173 5.36 15.39 2.48
N THR A 174 4.80 14.82 3.56
CA THR A 174 4.16 15.61 4.60
C THR A 174 5.14 16.60 5.24
N PHE A 175 6.38 16.19 5.51
CA PHE A 175 7.40 17.09 6.04
C PHE A 175 7.70 18.25 5.08
N ALA A 176 7.83 18.00 3.79
CA ALA A 176 8.12 19.01 2.78
C ALA A 176 6.99 20.06 2.64
N ASN A 177 5.76 19.64 2.89
CA ASN A 177 4.55 20.43 2.68
C ASN A 177 3.99 21.08 3.97
N LYS A 178 4.63 20.92 5.12
CA LYS A 178 4.27 21.65 6.35
C LYS A 178 4.40 23.16 6.19
N HIS A 179 3.58 23.87 6.97
CA HIS A 179 3.65 25.33 7.12
C HIS A 179 5.06 25.79 7.49
N ARG A 180 5.49 26.92 6.90
CA ARG A 180 6.80 27.54 7.10
C ARG A 180 6.64 28.95 7.67
N GLY A 181 7.72 29.54 8.18
CA GLY A 181 7.69 30.91 8.67
C GLY A 181 7.44 31.94 7.56
N SER A 182 7.74 31.59 6.30
CA SER A 182 7.43 32.41 5.14
C SER A 182 7.15 31.59 3.89
N PHE A 183 6.32 32.14 2.99
CA PHE A 183 6.01 31.58 1.68
C PHE A 183 7.24 31.36 0.78
N VAL A 184 8.28 32.18 0.95
CA VAL A 184 9.53 32.09 0.17
C VAL A 184 10.66 31.41 0.96
N GLU A 185 10.36 30.92 2.17
CA GLU A 185 11.33 30.16 2.96
C GLU A 185 11.67 28.86 2.22
N ARG A 186 12.98 28.64 2.04
CA ARG A 186 13.48 27.41 1.43
C ARG A 186 13.16 26.23 2.32
N LEU A 187 12.81 25.10 1.70
CA LEU A 187 12.66 23.84 2.42
C LEU A 187 13.98 23.52 3.12
N ARG A 188 13.93 23.33 4.44
CA ARG A 188 15.10 22.87 5.19
C ARG A 188 15.36 21.41 4.81
N PRO A 189 16.61 21.05 4.48
CA PRO A 189 16.92 19.67 4.21
C PRO A 189 16.67 18.82 5.46
N VAL A 190 16.24 17.58 5.25
CA VAL A 190 16.17 16.57 6.32
C VAL A 190 17.59 16.35 6.84
N THR A 191 17.76 16.42 8.16
CA THR A 191 19.06 16.20 8.84
C THR A 191 18.95 15.04 9.82
N ASP A 192 20.05 14.64 10.46
CA ASP A 192 20.05 13.59 11.50
C ASP A 192 19.11 13.91 12.69
N ARG A 193 18.74 15.18 12.88
CA ARG A 193 17.72 15.58 13.88
C ARG A 193 16.31 15.14 13.51
N ASN A 194 16.08 14.85 12.25
CA ASN A 194 14.84 14.37 11.69
C ASN A 194 14.87 12.86 11.41
N ALA A 195 15.98 12.17 11.67
CA ALA A 195 16.03 10.72 11.50
C ALA A 195 15.11 10.04 12.52
N VAL A 196 14.18 9.21 12.05
CA VAL A 196 13.54 8.20 12.88
C VAL A 196 14.53 7.05 13.02
N ASN A 197 14.76 6.57 14.24
CA ASN A 197 15.83 5.59 14.53
C ASN A 197 15.54 4.17 14.01
N SER A 198 14.49 3.99 13.20
CA SER A 198 14.05 2.73 12.64
C SER A 198 13.79 2.91 11.14
N GLY A 199 14.65 2.36 10.30
CA GLY A 199 14.28 2.12 8.91
C GLY A 199 13.19 1.04 8.83
N VAL A 200 12.74 0.72 7.62
CA VAL A 200 11.67 -0.29 7.45
C VAL A 200 12.07 -1.64 8.08
N ASN A 201 13.34 -2.04 7.98
CA ASN A 201 13.83 -3.30 8.55
C ASN A 201 13.79 -3.32 10.09
N GLU A 202 14.29 -2.26 10.73
CA GLU A 202 14.23 -2.13 12.19
C GLU A 202 12.78 -2.02 12.69
N HIS A 203 11.92 -1.33 11.94
CA HIS A 203 10.50 -1.21 12.27
C HIS A 203 9.78 -2.56 12.22
N ILE A 204 10.06 -3.39 11.21
CA ILE A 204 9.57 -4.78 11.16
C ILE A 204 10.13 -5.60 12.34
N GLU A 205 11.41 -5.42 12.69
CA GLU A 205 12.00 -6.09 13.84
C GLU A 205 11.32 -5.69 15.16
N ASP A 206 11.00 -4.41 15.35
CA ASP A 206 10.25 -3.91 16.50
C ASP A 206 8.84 -4.50 16.58
N ILE A 207 8.16 -4.69 15.44
CA ILE A 207 6.86 -5.35 15.42
C ILE A 207 6.99 -6.82 15.80
N PHE A 208 7.88 -7.57 15.15
CA PHE A 208 7.98 -9.00 15.39
C PHE A 208 8.56 -9.34 16.77
N GLN A 209 9.60 -8.64 17.22
CA GLN A 209 10.24 -8.92 18.51
C GLN A 209 9.67 -8.07 19.64
N GLY A 210 9.41 -6.79 19.40
CA GLY A 210 8.91 -5.87 20.42
C GLY A 210 7.43 -6.06 20.73
N ILE A 211 6.64 -6.49 19.74
CA ILE A 211 5.20 -6.75 19.90
C ILE A 211 4.95 -8.25 19.87
N LEU A 212 5.12 -8.92 18.72
CA LEU A 212 4.67 -10.31 18.52
C LEU A 212 5.32 -11.32 19.49
N MET A 213 6.58 -11.12 19.90
CA MET A 213 7.24 -11.99 20.88
C MET A 213 7.00 -11.60 22.34
N ARG A 214 6.84 -10.30 22.63
CA ARG A 214 6.78 -9.79 24.02
C ARG A 214 5.36 -9.59 24.55
N SER A 215 4.36 -9.53 23.69
CA SER A 215 2.96 -9.42 24.12
C SER A 215 2.46 -10.79 24.58
N ASN A 216 1.46 -10.80 25.47
CA ASN A 216 0.86 -12.03 25.99
C ASN A 216 -0.10 -12.63 24.96
N PHE A 217 0.41 -12.95 23.76
CA PHE A 217 -0.39 -13.61 22.75
C PHE A 217 -1.00 -14.88 23.32
N LYS A 218 -2.25 -15.13 22.91
CA LYS A 218 -2.88 -16.41 23.10
C LYS A 218 -1.92 -17.51 22.63
N VAL A 219 -1.67 -18.46 23.52
CA VAL A 219 -0.82 -19.61 23.22
C VAL A 219 -1.34 -20.31 21.97
N GLY A 220 -0.46 -20.47 20.98
CA GLY A 220 -0.81 -21.07 19.69
C GLY A 220 -1.47 -20.12 18.68
N ALA A 221 -1.50 -18.80 18.94
CA ALA A 221 -1.92 -17.83 17.93
C ALA A 221 -1.05 -17.95 16.67
N ARG A 222 -1.71 -17.86 15.51
CA ARG A 222 -1.08 -17.98 14.20
C ARG A 222 -1.06 -16.65 13.48
N ILE A 223 0.01 -16.38 12.76
CA ILE A 223 0.28 -15.10 12.11
C ILE A 223 0.14 -15.25 10.61
N ASP A 224 -0.66 -14.41 9.98
CA ASP A 224 -0.57 -14.19 8.54
C ASP A 224 0.05 -12.83 8.25
N VAL A 225 0.79 -12.74 7.15
CA VAL A 225 1.47 -11.52 6.74
C VAL A 225 0.90 -11.06 5.42
N ILE A 226 0.67 -9.75 5.30
CA ILE A 226 0.45 -9.06 4.03
C ILE A 226 1.56 -8.02 3.91
N GLY A 227 2.37 -8.14 2.85
CA GLY A 227 3.48 -7.24 2.59
C GLY A 227 3.30 -6.56 1.24
N LEU A 228 3.31 -5.23 1.22
CA LEU A 228 3.22 -4.41 0.02
C LEU A 228 4.60 -3.84 -0.32
N SER A 229 5.05 -4.05 -1.56
CA SER A 229 6.33 -3.54 -2.09
C SER A 229 7.51 -3.75 -1.12
N GLU A 230 8.24 -2.68 -0.75
CA GLU A 230 9.40 -2.68 0.14
C GLU A 230 9.05 -3.20 1.55
N GLY A 231 7.84 -2.92 2.04
CA GLY A 231 7.36 -3.45 3.30
C GLY A 231 7.25 -4.97 3.28
N GLY A 232 6.87 -5.55 2.14
CA GLY A 232 6.92 -6.99 1.92
C GLY A 232 8.35 -7.53 1.88
N GLY A 233 9.25 -6.84 1.17
CA GLY A 233 10.68 -7.19 1.12
C GLY A 233 11.31 -7.27 2.52
N ALA A 234 11.09 -6.26 3.35
CA ALA A 234 11.59 -6.20 4.72
C ALA A 234 11.10 -7.37 5.60
N VAL A 235 9.83 -7.76 5.47
CA VAL A 235 9.29 -8.91 6.21
C VAL A 235 9.90 -10.22 5.73
N ILE A 236 10.06 -10.40 4.42
CA ILE A 236 10.70 -11.60 3.86
C ILE A 236 12.14 -11.72 4.33
N GLU A 237 12.91 -10.64 4.30
CA GLU A 237 14.29 -10.61 4.81
C GLU A 237 14.34 -10.95 6.31
N PHE A 238 13.46 -10.34 7.11
CA PHE A 238 13.36 -10.61 8.54
C PHE A 238 13.06 -12.09 8.84
N LEU A 239 12.05 -12.65 8.17
CA LEU A 239 11.59 -14.02 8.37
C LEU A 239 12.61 -15.04 7.88
N LYS A 240 13.23 -14.83 6.71
CA LYS A 240 14.25 -15.72 6.15
C LYS A 240 15.39 -15.94 7.14
N ASN A 241 15.89 -14.85 7.74
CA ASN A 241 17.03 -14.89 8.66
C ASN A 241 16.68 -15.50 10.02
N ARG A 242 15.40 -15.61 10.36
CA ARG A 242 14.91 -16.07 11.68
C ARG A 242 13.88 -17.19 11.57
N TRP A 243 13.88 -17.91 10.45
CA TRP A 243 12.78 -18.81 10.08
C TRP A 243 12.61 -19.96 11.08
N GLY A 244 13.70 -20.50 11.61
CA GLY A 244 13.65 -21.59 12.59
C GLY A 244 12.80 -21.27 13.83
N PHE A 245 12.69 -20.00 14.21
CA PHE A 245 11.79 -19.56 15.29
C PHE A 245 10.38 -19.27 14.79
N TRP A 246 10.24 -18.61 13.64
CA TRP A 246 8.94 -18.11 13.15
C TRP A 246 8.09 -19.13 12.39
N PHE A 247 8.70 -20.17 11.80
CA PHE A 247 7.97 -21.17 11.00
C PHE A 247 6.74 -21.80 11.68
N PRO A 248 6.72 -22.10 13.00
CA PRO A 248 5.55 -22.74 13.61
C PRO A 248 4.43 -21.73 13.87
N HIS A 249 4.71 -20.42 13.77
CA HIS A 249 3.76 -19.34 14.03
C HIS A 249 3.17 -18.76 12.75
N ILE A 250 3.90 -18.76 11.64
CA ILE A 250 3.40 -18.20 10.37
C ILE A 250 2.46 -19.19 9.66
N SER A 251 1.28 -18.71 9.28
CA SER A 251 0.27 -19.45 8.51
C SER A 251 0.36 -19.19 7.02
N SER A 252 0.45 -17.93 6.59
CA SER A 252 0.54 -17.57 5.18
C SER A 252 1.19 -16.20 4.98
N ILE A 253 1.71 -15.96 3.78
CA ILE A 253 2.26 -14.66 3.36
C ILE A 253 1.63 -14.25 2.03
N SER A 254 0.97 -13.10 1.98
CA SER A 254 0.49 -12.49 0.74
C SER A 254 1.37 -11.29 0.40
N LEU A 255 2.09 -11.37 -0.71
CA LEU A 255 2.96 -10.31 -1.20
C LEU A 255 2.25 -9.52 -2.30
N ILE A 256 2.23 -8.21 -2.19
CA ILE A 256 1.46 -7.32 -3.06
C ILE A 256 2.46 -6.42 -3.75
N ASN A 257 2.45 -6.45 -5.08
CA ASN A 257 3.48 -5.83 -5.90
C ASN A 257 4.90 -6.09 -5.36
N PRO A 258 5.29 -7.35 -5.08
CA PRO A 258 6.59 -7.61 -4.49
C PRO A 258 7.70 -7.13 -5.41
N GLU A 259 8.70 -6.49 -4.82
CA GLU A 259 9.98 -6.34 -5.48
C GLU A 259 10.55 -7.72 -5.83
N SER A 260 11.48 -7.75 -6.78
CA SER A 260 12.10 -9.02 -7.11
C SER A 260 12.89 -9.56 -5.92
N ILE A 261 12.49 -10.74 -5.45
CA ILE A 261 13.17 -11.49 -4.39
C ILE A 261 14.29 -12.30 -5.07
N VAL A 262 15.21 -11.62 -5.77
CA VAL A 262 16.30 -12.23 -6.57
C VAL A 262 17.29 -13.05 -5.74
N LYS A 263 17.18 -13.06 -4.40
CA LYS A 263 18.22 -13.63 -3.52
C LYS A 263 17.70 -14.58 -2.46
N THR A 264 16.65 -15.34 -2.75
CA THR A 264 16.55 -16.64 -2.08
C THR A 264 17.42 -17.57 -2.89
N ASP A 265 18.63 -17.86 -2.41
CA ASP A 265 19.40 -19.02 -2.86
C ASP A 265 18.52 -20.25 -2.61
N LEU A 266 17.61 -20.53 -3.53
CA LEU A 266 16.73 -21.69 -3.48
C LEU A 266 17.62 -22.88 -3.83
N ASN A 267 18.34 -23.38 -2.84
CA ASN A 267 18.93 -24.69 -2.97
C ASN A 267 17.77 -25.67 -3.16
N ILE A 268 17.82 -26.49 -4.22
CA ILE A 268 16.76 -27.46 -4.56
C ILE A 268 16.49 -28.39 -3.37
N ASP A 269 17.50 -28.65 -2.54
CA ASP A 269 17.34 -29.46 -1.33
C ASP A 269 16.52 -28.76 -0.23
N ASP A 270 16.54 -27.43 -0.14
CA ASP A 270 15.69 -26.68 0.79
C ASP A 270 14.23 -26.79 0.39
N MET A 271 13.92 -26.86 -0.92
CA MET A 271 12.55 -27.06 -1.41
C MET A 271 11.95 -28.42 -1.05
N LYS A 272 12.75 -29.37 -0.55
CA LYS A 272 12.28 -30.68 -0.09
C LYS A 272 11.99 -30.75 1.41
N ASP A 273 12.55 -29.84 2.22
CA ASP A 273 12.27 -29.78 3.66
C ASP A 273 11.03 -28.91 3.92
N PRO A 274 9.91 -29.48 4.42
CA PRO A 274 8.70 -28.73 4.76
C PRO A 274 8.89 -27.65 5.81
N ARG A 275 10.01 -27.68 6.55
CA ARG A 275 10.37 -26.68 7.55
C ARG A 275 11.25 -25.56 6.98
N SER A 276 11.69 -25.66 5.72
CA SER A 276 12.51 -24.62 5.11
C SER A 276 11.68 -23.40 4.74
N PHE A 277 12.35 -22.25 4.63
CA PHE A 277 11.71 -21.02 4.16
C PHE A 277 11.32 -21.12 2.68
N ALA A 278 12.18 -21.74 1.86
CA ALA A 278 11.94 -21.97 0.43
C ALA A 278 10.66 -22.76 0.18
N TRP A 279 10.47 -23.86 0.92
CA TRP A 279 9.26 -24.68 0.82
C TRP A 279 8.02 -23.86 1.21
N PHE A 280 8.11 -23.09 2.31
CA PHE A 280 7.02 -22.24 2.75
C PHE A 280 6.63 -21.21 1.70
N MET A 281 7.61 -20.52 1.11
CA MET A 281 7.39 -19.55 0.03
C MET A 281 6.69 -20.19 -1.18
N LYS A 282 7.09 -21.41 -1.58
CA LYS A 282 6.48 -22.11 -2.72
C LYS A 282 5.01 -22.49 -2.48
N TYR A 283 4.65 -22.94 -1.29
CA TYR A 283 3.35 -23.58 -1.04
C TYR A 283 2.38 -22.78 -0.18
N ARG A 284 2.87 -21.79 0.57
CA ARG A 284 2.10 -21.02 1.55
C ARG A 284 2.32 -19.52 1.47
N ALA A 285 3.05 -19.06 0.45
CA ALA A 285 3.08 -17.66 0.06
C ALA A 285 2.45 -17.46 -1.32
N ARG A 286 1.83 -16.30 -1.51
CA ARG A 286 1.22 -15.88 -2.77
C ARG A 286 1.59 -14.45 -3.09
N ALA A 287 2.09 -14.21 -4.30
CA ALA A 287 2.35 -12.90 -4.85
C ALA A 287 1.19 -12.42 -5.74
N TRP A 288 0.96 -11.12 -5.72
CA TRP A 288 0.05 -10.40 -6.60
C TRP A 288 0.85 -9.35 -7.35
N THR A 289 0.64 -9.24 -8.66
CA THR A 289 1.37 -8.31 -9.53
C THR A 289 0.41 -7.41 -10.30
N ILE A 290 0.86 -6.21 -10.63
CA ILE A 290 0.14 -5.26 -11.49
C ILE A 290 0.02 -5.88 -12.89
N THR A 291 -1.22 -6.13 -13.30
CA THR A 291 -1.60 -6.57 -14.64
C THR A 291 -3.11 -6.44 -14.79
N ASP A 292 -3.51 -6.10 -16.01
CA ASP A 292 -4.88 -5.99 -16.51
C ASP A 292 -5.60 -7.34 -16.68
N LYS A 293 -4.92 -8.48 -16.52
CA LYS A 293 -5.57 -9.80 -16.57
C LYS A 293 -6.61 -9.92 -15.46
N PRO A 294 -7.67 -10.74 -15.63
CA PRO A 294 -8.67 -10.95 -14.58
C PRO A 294 -8.03 -11.30 -13.24
N ILE A 295 -8.54 -10.71 -12.15
CA ILE A 295 -7.99 -10.92 -10.81
C ILE A 295 -7.94 -12.42 -10.46
N GLY A 296 -6.83 -12.87 -9.87
CA GLY A 296 -6.62 -14.28 -9.54
C GLY A 296 -6.21 -15.15 -10.73
N THR A 297 -5.99 -14.57 -11.92
CA THR A 297 -5.34 -15.27 -13.04
C THR A 297 -3.89 -15.56 -12.68
N ARG A 298 -3.44 -16.82 -12.81
CA ARG A 298 -2.05 -17.19 -12.55
C ARG A 298 -1.10 -16.59 -13.60
N LEU A 299 0.06 -16.12 -13.14
CA LEU A 299 1.14 -15.60 -13.98
C LEU A 299 2.35 -16.54 -13.91
N PRO A 300 2.46 -17.52 -14.83
CA PRO A 300 3.62 -18.43 -14.84
C PRO A 300 4.92 -17.68 -15.16
N GLY A 301 6.05 -18.16 -14.64
CA GLY A 301 7.39 -17.60 -14.89
C GLY A 301 7.84 -16.53 -13.89
N LEU A 302 6.92 -15.91 -13.15
CA LEU A 302 7.24 -14.95 -12.07
C LEU A 302 7.56 -15.61 -10.73
N ASN A 303 7.35 -16.93 -10.61
CA ASN A 303 7.66 -17.70 -9.42
C ASN A 303 9.16 -17.74 -9.09
N LEU A 304 10.03 -17.67 -10.12
CA LEU A 304 11.48 -17.55 -9.91
C LEU A 304 11.85 -16.15 -9.38
N LEU A 305 11.07 -15.12 -9.77
CA LEU A 305 11.30 -13.73 -9.42
C LEU A 305 10.90 -13.42 -7.97
N HIS A 306 9.81 -14.01 -7.49
CA HIS A 306 9.23 -13.74 -6.17
C HIS A 306 9.32 -14.93 -5.21
N GLY A 307 9.89 -16.06 -5.63
CA GLY A 307 10.00 -17.28 -4.84
C GLY A 307 8.67 -17.97 -4.49
N CYS A 308 7.55 -17.48 -5.02
CA CYS A 308 6.20 -17.94 -4.68
C CYS A 308 5.23 -17.78 -5.86
N ASN A 309 4.03 -18.30 -5.69
CA ASN A 309 3.05 -18.32 -6.76
C ASN A 309 2.48 -16.94 -7.03
N THR A 310 2.55 -16.50 -8.29
CA THR A 310 2.20 -15.12 -8.66
C THR A 310 0.90 -15.07 -9.45
N TYR A 311 0.07 -14.10 -9.11
CA TYR A 311 -1.28 -13.91 -9.65
C TYR A 311 -1.50 -12.46 -10.10
N SER A 312 -2.41 -12.31 -11.04
CA SER A 312 -2.94 -11.01 -11.43
C SER A 312 -3.74 -10.39 -10.29
N SER A 313 -3.48 -9.11 -10.03
CA SER A 313 -4.33 -8.27 -9.19
C SER A 313 -5.57 -7.73 -9.90
N GLY A 314 -5.64 -7.80 -11.23
CA GLY A 314 -6.66 -7.10 -12.02
C GLY A 314 -6.52 -5.58 -11.99
N GLU A 315 -5.38 -5.06 -11.54
CA GLU A 315 -5.04 -3.65 -11.51
C GLU A 315 -3.89 -3.40 -12.49
N GLY A 316 -4.10 -2.50 -13.44
CA GLY A 316 -3.18 -2.28 -14.55
C GLY A 316 -2.11 -1.21 -14.30
N ALA A 317 -2.28 -0.37 -13.27
CA ALA A 317 -1.43 0.81 -13.10
C ALA A 317 -0.95 1.06 -11.66
N LYS A 318 -1.78 0.84 -10.63
CA LYS A 318 -1.48 1.33 -9.28
C LYS A 318 -1.28 0.20 -8.27
N SER A 319 -0.07 0.05 -7.71
CA SER A 319 0.24 -0.99 -6.70
C SER A 319 -0.71 -0.93 -5.49
N THR A 320 -0.97 0.28 -5.00
CA THR A 320 -1.77 0.50 -3.79
C THR A 320 -3.25 0.16 -3.97
N CYS A 321 -3.76 0.19 -5.21
CA CYS A 321 -5.14 -0.23 -5.56
C CYS A 321 -5.32 -1.76 -5.62
N MET A 322 -4.24 -2.54 -5.60
CA MET A 322 -4.31 -3.99 -5.65
C MET A 322 -4.96 -4.57 -4.38
N ILE A 323 -4.72 -3.95 -3.22
CA ILE A 323 -5.34 -4.36 -1.95
C ILE A 323 -6.86 -4.17 -1.97
N PRO A 324 -7.40 -2.95 -2.17
CA PRO A 324 -8.84 -2.76 -2.10
C PRO A 324 -9.56 -3.57 -3.16
N ARG A 325 -9.04 -3.66 -4.40
CA ARG A 325 -9.64 -4.51 -5.45
C ARG A 325 -9.55 -6.00 -5.14
N GLY A 326 -8.45 -6.44 -4.55
CA GLY A 326 -8.15 -7.84 -4.31
C GLY A 326 -8.51 -8.39 -2.94
N VAL A 327 -9.08 -7.57 -2.05
CA VAL A 327 -9.35 -7.95 -0.65
C VAL A 327 -10.09 -9.28 -0.54
N GLY A 328 -11.11 -9.50 -1.37
CA GLY A 328 -11.87 -10.76 -1.37
C GLY A 328 -11.00 -11.96 -1.70
N HIS A 329 -10.16 -11.85 -2.72
CA HIS A 329 -9.26 -12.94 -3.13
C HIS A 329 -8.13 -13.19 -2.13
N ILE A 330 -7.54 -12.12 -1.61
CA ILE A 330 -6.45 -12.17 -0.61
C ILE A 330 -6.97 -12.84 0.66
N LEU A 331 -8.05 -12.33 1.25
CA LEU A 331 -8.60 -12.87 2.49
C LEU A 331 -9.14 -14.30 2.33
N THR A 332 -9.76 -14.63 1.19
CA THR A 332 -10.24 -15.99 0.93
C THR A 332 -9.08 -16.99 0.93
N TRP A 333 -8.01 -16.71 0.19
CA TRP A 333 -6.84 -17.59 0.17
C TRP A 333 -6.17 -17.69 1.55
N MET A 334 -5.98 -16.57 2.24
CA MET A 334 -5.40 -16.56 3.59
C MET A 334 -6.25 -17.36 4.58
N ASN A 335 -7.59 -17.28 4.50
CA ASN A 335 -8.50 -18.08 5.31
C ASN A 335 -8.29 -19.58 5.08
N MET A 336 -8.20 -20.00 3.82
CA MET A 336 -7.94 -21.40 3.46
C MET A 336 -6.62 -21.86 4.05
N MET A 337 -5.55 -21.06 3.95
CA MET A 337 -4.25 -21.40 4.52
C MET A 337 -4.30 -21.44 6.05
N HIS A 338 -4.97 -20.48 6.70
CA HIS A 338 -5.08 -20.44 8.15
C HIS A 338 -5.78 -21.69 8.72
N TYR A 339 -6.91 -22.10 8.14
CA TYR A 339 -7.68 -23.26 8.61
C TYR A 339 -7.11 -24.60 8.15
N CYS A 340 -6.37 -24.63 7.03
CA CYS A 340 -5.68 -25.83 6.55
C CYS A 340 -4.19 -25.76 6.89
N LEU A 341 -3.82 -26.22 8.10
CA LEU A 341 -2.44 -26.19 8.60
C LEU A 341 -1.43 -26.86 7.66
N PHE A 342 -1.85 -27.96 7.01
CA PHE A 342 -1.05 -28.68 6.02
C PHE A 342 -1.48 -28.39 4.58
N GLY A 343 -2.36 -27.41 4.38
CA GLY A 343 -2.80 -26.99 3.05
C GLY A 343 -1.61 -26.55 2.22
N LEU A 344 -1.53 -27.11 1.01
CA LEU A 344 -0.52 -26.76 0.02
C LEU A 344 -1.22 -26.13 -1.17
N GLU A 345 -0.71 -25.00 -1.61
CA GLU A 345 -1.04 -24.48 -2.93
C GLU A 345 -0.27 -25.27 -3.98
N THR A 346 -0.96 -26.17 -4.67
CA THR A 346 -0.38 -27.05 -5.70
C THR A 346 -1.03 -26.80 -7.05
N PHE A 347 -0.25 -27.02 -8.11
CA PHE A 347 -0.70 -26.81 -9.49
C PHE A 347 -1.03 -28.12 -10.18
N ASP A 348 -2.08 -28.10 -11.00
CA ASP A 348 -2.23 -29.05 -12.10
C ASP A 348 -1.20 -28.68 -13.16
N VAL A 349 -0.14 -29.46 -13.27
CA VAL A 349 0.78 -29.38 -14.39
C VAL A 349 -0.01 -29.73 -15.66
N VAL A 350 0.18 -28.98 -16.73
CA VAL A 350 -0.43 -29.30 -18.04
C VAL A 350 -0.07 -30.76 -18.37
N PRO A 351 -1.03 -31.61 -18.80
CA PRO A 351 -0.73 -33.00 -19.14
C PRO A 351 0.37 -33.05 -20.20
N GLY A 352 1.59 -33.47 -19.82
CA GLY A 352 2.76 -33.54 -20.70
C GLY A 352 3.99 -32.79 -20.20
N GLU A 353 3.85 -31.87 -19.25
CA GLU A 353 5.00 -31.30 -18.51
C GLU A 353 5.11 -32.00 -17.15
N THR A 354 6.31 -32.34 -16.74
CA THR A 354 6.58 -32.90 -15.41
C THR A 354 7.10 -31.76 -14.55
N ASP A 355 6.40 -31.45 -13.46
CA ASP A 355 7.00 -30.68 -12.36
C ASP A 355 8.01 -31.63 -11.70
N ALA A 356 9.30 -31.43 -11.98
CA ALA A 356 10.39 -32.29 -11.51
C ALA A 356 10.45 -32.39 -9.97
N ASP A 357 9.75 -31.50 -9.25
CA ASP A 357 9.72 -31.45 -7.79
C ASP A 357 8.60 -32.28 -7.14
N MET A 358 7.67 -32.84 -7.93
CA MET A 358 6.47 -33.52 -7.42
C MET A 358 6.71 -34.96 -6.93
N GLU A 359 7.85 -35.59 -7.24
CA GLU A 359 8.06 -37.01 -6.90
C GLU A 359 8.42 -37.29 -5.42
N VAL A 360 8.69 -36.27 -4.58
CA VAL A 360 9.33 -36.52 -3.26
C VAL A 360 8.49 -36.15 -2.02
N VAL A 361 7.36 -35.45 -2.13
CA VAL A 361 6.71 -34.82 -0.94
C VAL A 361 5.83 -35.79 -0.11
N LEU A 362 5.59 -37.04 -0.53
CA LEU A 362 4.39 -37.77 -0.06
C LEU A 362 4.47 -38.75 1.14
N PRO A 363 5.60 -39.31 1.62
CA PRO A 363 5.49 -40.31 2.70
C PRO A 363 5.69 -39.84 4.15
N TRP A 364 6.34 -38.69 4.41
CA TRP A 364 6.97 -38.48 5.74
C TRP A 364 6.18 -37.63 6.74
N LEU A 365 5.19 -36.84 6.30
CA LEU A 365 4.52 -35.86 7.18
C LEU A 365 3.33 -36.42 7.97
N CYS A 366 2.70 -37.51 7.53
CA CYS A 366 1.69 -38.29 8.29
C CYS A 366 1.21 -39.48 7.41
N PRO A 367 1.40 -40.75 7.78
CA PRO A 367 0.99 -41.89 6.95
C PRO A 367 -0.54 -41.99 6.71
N ASP A 368 -1.36 -41.39 7.58
CA ASP A 368 -2.80 -41.68 7.63
C ASP A 368 -3.74 -40.48 7.39
N THR A 369 -3.23 -39.32 7.00
CA THR A 369 -4.07 -38.12 6.79
C THR A 369 -4.02 -37.66 5.34
N LYS A 370 -5.17 -37.69 4.63
CA LYS A 370 -5.31 -37.07 3.31
C LYS A 370 -5.05 -35.56 3.45
N ILE A 371 -3.87 -35.09 3.05
CA ILE A 371 -3.54 -33.67 3.03
C ILE A 371 -4.46 -32.97 2.00
N PRO A 372 -5.24 -31.95 2.38
CA PRO A 372 -6.07 -31.21 1.45
C PRO A 372 -5.19 -30.46 0.44
N ARG A 373 -5.26 -30.85 -0.84
CA ARG A 373 -4.65 -30.10 -1.94
C ARG A 373 -5.64 -29.04 -2.41
N LEU A 374 -5.21 -27.80 -2.47
CA LEU A 374 -6.03 -26.70 -2.94
C LEU A 374 -5.73 -26.49 -4.43
N PRO A 375 -6.70 -26.71 -5.34
CA PRO A 375 -6.49 -26.48 -6.77
C PRO A 375 -6.34 -24.98 -7.00
N SER A 376 -5.15 -24.56 -7.40
CA SER A 376 -4.88 -23.21 -7.86
C SER A 376 -5.44 -23.02 -9.29
N GLY A 377 -6.25 -21.99 -9.52
CA GLY A 377 -6.69 -21.60 -10.86
C GLY A 377 -8.17 -21.81 -11.21
N LYS A 378 -9.00 -22.28 -10.27
CA LYS A 378 -10.48 -22.32 -10.41
C LYS A 378 -11.22 -21.74 -9.20
N ILE A 379 -10.55 -20.92 -8.39
CA ILE A 379 -11.26 -20.12 -7.39
C ILE A 379 -11.68 -18.82 -8.09
N GLU A 380 -12.57 -18.94 -9.07
CA GLU A 380 -13.38 -17.82 -9.50
C GLU A 380 -14.45 -17.64 -8.43
N VAL A 381 -14.37 -16.56 -7.65
CA VAL A 381 -15.45 -16.15 -6.73
C VAL A 381 -16.55 -15.51 -7.56
N HIS A 382 -17.12 -16.27 -8.49
CA HIS A 382 -18.23 -15.83 -9.34
C HIS A 382 -19.50 -16.69 -9.17
N SER A 383 -19.47 -17.75 -8.36
CA SER A 383 -20.65 -18.58 -8.14
C SER A 383 -21.06 -18.67 -6.68
N LEU A 384 -22.37 -18.47 -6.47
CA LEU A 384 -23.10 -18.71 -5.22
C LEU A 384 -22.86 -20.13 -4.66
N GLU A 385 -22.45 -21.06 -5.53
CA GLU A 385 -22.16 -22.46 -5.22
C GLU A 385 -20.79 -22.64 -4.54
N VAL A 386 -19.77 -21.89 -4.95
CA VAL A 386 -18.48 -21.81 -4.23
C VAL A 386 -18.68 -21.07 -2.90
N MET A 387 -19.48 -20.01 -2.84
CA MET A 387 -19.84 -19.38 -1.56
C MET A 387 -20.52 -20.36 -0.60
N ASN A 388 -21.36 -21.28 -1.09
CA ASN A 388 -22.02 -22.29 -0.27
C ASN A 388 -21.09 -23.43 0.20
N GLN A 389 -20.13 -23.85 -0.63
CA GLN A 389 -19.07 -24.80 -0.21
C GLN A 389 -18.09 -24.15 0.78
N THR A 390 -17.82 -22.85 0.64
CA THR A 390 -16.91 -22.10 1.50
C THR A 390 -17.61 -21.57 2.76
N LYS A 391 -18.95 -21.53 2.81
CA LYS A 391 -19.76 -21.14 3.98
C LYS A 391 -19.49 -21.99 5.23
N GLY A 392 -19.09 -23.25 5.03
CA GLY A 392 -18.65 -24.13 6.11
C GLY A 392 -17.29 -23.75 6.72
N TYR A 393 -16.46 -23.00 5.98
CA TYR A 393 -15.10 -22.58 6.37
C TYR A 393 -14.97 -21.07 6.64
N LEU A 394 -15.97 -20.27 6.22
CA LEU A 394 -15.98 -18.79 6.27
C LEU A 394 -16.86 -18.22 7.40
N THR A 395 -17.07 -18.94 8.51
CA THR A 395 -17.90 -18.45 9.64
C THR A 395 -17.38 -17.16 10.31
N GLY A 396 -16.30 -16.55 9.81
CA GLY A 396 -15.74 -15.29 10.29
C GLY A 396 -15.60 -14.16 9.26
N VAL A 397 -16.15 -14.26 8.04
CA VAL A 397 -16.16 -13.15 7.07
C VAL A 397 -17.60 -12.84 6.66
N THR A 398 -18.16 -11.78 7.26
CA THR A 398 -19.42 -11.19 6.82
C THR A 398 -19.12 -10.00 5.93
N PHE A 399 -19.26 -10.18 4.62
CA PHE A 399 -19.36 -9.02 3.72
C PHE A 399 -20.76 -8.42 3.91
N SER A 400 -20.84 -7.16 4.35
CA SER A 400 -22.11 -6.43 4.35
C SER A 400 -22.59 -6.25 2.91
N ASP A 401 -23.91 -6.24 2.68
CA ASP A 401 -24.49 -6.04 1.34
C ASP A 401 -23.93 -4.80 0.61
N ASN A 402 -23.59 -3.74 1.36
CA ASN A 402 -22.97 -2.52 0.85
C ASN A 402 -21.53 -2.69 0.33
N ILE A 403 -20.77 -3.63 0.89
CA ILE A 403 -19.39 -3.94 0.43
C ILE A 403 -19.45 -4.84 -0.80
N VAL A 404 -20.42 -5.77 -0.83
CA VAL A 404 -20.68 -6.63 -1.99
C VAL A 404 -21.16 -5.80 -3.20
N SER A 405 -22.05 -4.84 -2.99
CA SER A 405 -22.50 -3.93 -4.06
C SER A 405 -21.36 -3.06 -4.57
N PHE A 406 -20.54 -2.51 -3.67
CA PHE A 406 -19.36 -1.70 -4.03
C PHE A 406 -18.39 -2.46 -4.95
N PHE A 407 -18.08 -3.73 -4.64
CA PHE A 407 -17.19 -4.54 -5.48
C PHE A 407 -17.85 -5.00 -6.78
N ASN A 408 -19.15 -5.31 -6.78
CA ASN A 408 -19.85 -5.79 -7.96
C ASN A 408 -20.11 -4.68 -9.01
N GLU A 409 -20.38 -3.44 -8.58
CA GLU A 409 -20.61 -2.30 -9.50
C GLU A 409 -19.35 -1.87 -10.25
N LYS A 410 -18.16 -2.20 -9.75
CA LYS A 410 -16.86 -1.81 -10.32
C LYS A 410 -16.20 -2.91 -11.19
N LEU A 411 -16.74 -4.13 -11.20
CA LEU A 411 -16.22 -5.25 -12.02
C LEU A 411 -16.68 -5.20 -13.48
N TYR A 412 -17.69 -4.38 -13.78
CA TYR A 412 -18.21 -4.19 -15.13
C TYR A 412 -18.39 -2.69 -15.41
N PRO A 413 -17.45 -2.00 -16.08
CA PRO A 413 -17.87 -0.78 -16.77
C PRO A 413 -18.96 -1.17 -17.78
N PRO A 414 -20.04 -0.38 -17.94
CA PRO A 414 -20.96 -0.60 -19.04
C PRO A 414 -20.15 -0.60 -20.34
N SER A 415 -20.20 -1.72 -21.05
CA SER A 415 -19.60 -1.83 -22.37
C SER A 415 -20.43 -0.98 -23.33
N ASP A 416 -20.06 0.29 -23.48
CA ASP A 416 -20.44 1.04 -24.67
C ASP A 416 -19.53 0.54 -25.79
N SER A 417 -20.05 -0.46 -26.50
CA SER A 417 -19.57 -0.79 -27.84
C SER A 417 -19.87 0.38 -28.75
N ASP A 418 -18.84 0.95 -29.37
CA ASP A 418 -18.80 1.31 -30.79
C ASP A 418 -17.43 1.93 -31.11
N SER A 419 -16.55 1.16 -31.75
CA SER A 419 -15.89 1.57 -33.01
C SER A 419 -14.70 0.66 -33.33
N ASP A 420 -14.73 0.14 -34.54
CA ASP A 420 -13.63 -0.52 -35.24
C ASP A 420 -12.34 0.32 -35.22
N ASP A 421 -11.19 -0.30 -34.98
CA ASP A 421 -10.14 -0.35 -36.01
C ASP A 421 -8.98 -1.31 -35.65
N ASN A 422 -8.49 -1.99 -36.69
CA ASN A 422 -7.35 -2.89 -36.64
C ASN A 422 -6.03 -2.12 -36.49
N SER A 423 -5.15 -2.53 -35.58
CA SER A 423 -3.72 -2.66 -35.93
C SER A 423 -2.96 -3.55 -34.95
N GLU A 424 -2.31 -4.56 -35.50
CA GLU A 424 -1.24 -5.31 -34.87
C GLU A 424 -0.06 -4.36 -34.59
N PHE A 425 0.50 -4.39 -33.37
CA PHE A 425 1.91 -4.05 -33.19
C PHE A 425 2.55 -4.90 -32.10
N SER A 426 3.50 -5.72 -32.53
CA SER A 426 4.36 -6.57 -31.72
C SER A 426 5.26 -5.75 -30.80
N ALA A 427 5.25 -6.07 -29.51
CA ALA A 427 6.25 -5.59 -28.55
C ALA A 427 7.49 -6.49 -28.60
N ALA A 428 8.59 -5.96 -29.13
CA ALA A 428 9.92 -6.56 -29.03
C ALA A 428 10.61 -6.03 -27.76
N TYR A 429 10.97 -6.94 -26.86
CA TYR A 429 11.83 -6.67 -25.71
C TYR A 429 13.27 -6.43 -26.17
N GLY A 430 13.80 -5.24 -25.89
CA GLY A 430 15.22 -4.91 -26.01
C GLY A 430 15.90 -4.95 -24.65
N ALA A 431 16.73 -5.96 -24.42
CA ALA A 431 17.59 -6.07 -23.26
C ALA A 431 18.82 -5.17 -23.46
N GLU A 432 19.09 -4.26 -22.51
CA GLU A 432 20.34 -3.48 -22.49
C GLU A 432 21.36 -4.12 -21.54
N ASN A 433 22.43 -4.63 -22.15
CA ASN A 433 23.66 -5.02 -21.50
C ASN A 433 24.51 -3.77 -21.21
N HIS A 434 24.87 -3.54 -19.95
CA HIS A 434 25.92 -2.61 -19.57
C HIS A 434 27.30 -3.27 -19.67
N GLN A 435 28.19 -2.73 -20.50
CA GLN A 435 29.63 -2.90 -20.36
C GLN A 435 30.35 -1.55 -20.44
N TYR A 436 31.17 -1.32 -19.41
CA TYR A 436 32.14 -0.24 -19.23
C TYR A 436 33.23 -0.22 -20.32
N TYR A 437 33.69 0.96 -20.74
CA TYR A 437 35.12 1.28 -20.96
C TYR A 437 35.39 2.80 -20.91
N ASP A 438 36.58 3.14 -20.40
CA ASP A 438 37.14 4.46 -20.13
C ASP A 438 37.65 5.26 -21.36
N ALA A 439 37.48 6.59 -21.28
CA ALA A 439 38.33 7.71 -21.76
C ALA A 439 38.51 7.98 -23.29
N PRO A 440 38.96 9.19 -23.73
CA PRO A 440 39.15 10.50 -23.07
C PRO A 440 38.45 11.70 -23.77
N LEU A 441 38.36 12.83 -23.04
CA LEU A 441 37.93 14.16 -23.49
C LEU A 441 38.58 14.65 -24.81
N PRO A 442 37.83 15.45 -25.60
CA PRO A 442 38.42 16.62 -26.24
C PRO A 442 37.67 17.92 -25.90
N SER A 443 38.49 18.92 -25.62
CA SER A 443 38.20 20.35 -25.50
C SER A 443 37.57 20.95 -26.75
N ALA A 444 36.46 21.70 -26.61
CA ALA A 444 36.20 22.99 -27.25
C ALA A 444 34.76 23.46 -26.96
N PHE A 445 34.63 24.64 -26.35
CA PHE A 445 33.39 25.42 -26.36
C PHE A 445 33.07 25.91 -27.78
N PRO A 446 31.78 26.07 -28.11
CA PRO A 446 31.36 27.37 -28.61
C PRO A 446 30.03 27.88 -28.02
N ASP A 447 30.10 29.14 -27.61
CA ASP A 447 29.11 30.22 -27.72
C ASP A 447 27.64 29.99 -27.36
N ALA A 448 27.27 30.61 -26.23
CA ALA A 448 25.90 30.85 -25.79
C ALA A 448 25.18 31.87 -26.70
N PRO A 449 23.89 31.65 -27.03
CA PRO A 449 23.08 32.65 -27.70
C PRO A 449 22.64 33.79 -26.76
N PRO A 450 22.36 34.99 -27.29
CA PRO A 450 22.14 36.20 -26.50
C PRO A 450 20.78 36.22 -25.80
N ILE A 451 20.78 36.83 -24.61
CA ILE A 451 19.63 37.12 -23.77
C ILE A 451 18.79 38.23 -24.42
N PRO A 452 17.46 38.06 -24.61
CA PRO A 452 16.59 39.17 -24.96
C PRO A 452 16.29 40.00 -23.71
N GLU A 453 16.61 41.29 -23.79
CA GLU A 453 16.16 42.30 -22.83
C GLU A 453 14.64 42.51 -22.91
N GLY A 454 14.00 42.58 -21.73
CA GLY A 454 12.90 43.50 -21.47
C GLY A 454 11.48 43.08 -21.88
N THR A 455 10.74 42.55 -20.92
CA THR A 455 9.33 42.93 -20.72
C THR A 455 9.08 43.19 -19.23
N TYR A 456 8.93 44.48 -18.90
CA TYR A 456 8.32 44.92 -17.66
C TYR A 456 6.89 44.38 -17.61
N TYR A 457 6.56 43.58 -16.59
CA TYR A 457 5.20 43.44 -16.11
C TYR A 457 5.19 43.85 -14.64
N GLY A 458 4.88 45.13 -14.42
CA GLY A 458 4.43 45.60 -13.13
C GLY A 458 2.98 45.21 -12.98
N ASP A 459 2.71 44.24 -12.10
CA ASP A 459 1.45 44.10 -11.39
C ASP A 459 1.74 43.41 -10.05
N VAL A 460 2.18 44.22 -9.10
CA VAL A 460 2.16 43.87 -7.68
C VAL A 460 0.70 43.91 -7.25
N ILE A 461 0.05 42.74 -7.16
CA ILE A 461 -1.22 42.65 -6.43
C ILE A 461 -0.88 42.80 -4.95
N ARG A 462 -1.06 44.03 -4.43
CA ARG A 462 -1.13 44.32 -3.01
C ARG A 462 -2.28 43.52 -2.40
N GLY A 463 -2.00 42.91 -1.25
CA GLY A 463 -2.91 42.04 -0.51
C GLY A 463 -4.34 42.58 -0.40
N GLN A 464 -5.27 41.74 -0.84
CA GLN A 464 -6.66 41.78 -0.39
C GLN A 464 -6.91 40.50 0.41
N THR A 465 -7.08 40.67 1.72
CA THR A 465 -7.66 39.66 2.61
C THR A 465 -9.17 39.87 2.62
N GLY A 466 -9.88 39.10 1.79
CA GLY A 466 -11.34 39.02 1.71
C GLY A 466 -11.75 37.69 1.06
N PRO A 467 -13.02 37.25 1.19
CA PRO A 467 -13.48 35.99 0.61
C PRO A 467 -13.25 36.00 -0.91
N PHE A 468 -12.58 34.96 -1.42
CA PHE A 468 -12.10 34.88 -2.79
C PHE A 468 -13.27 34.85 -3.80
N ASP A 469 -13.27 35.79 -4.74
CA ASP A 469 -14.14 35.77 -5.93
C ASP A 469 -13.48 34.91 -7.02
N LEU A 470 -14.02 33.70 -7.20
CA LEU A 470 -13.50 32.68 -8.12
C LEU A 470 -13.88 32.92 -9.59
N SER A 471 -14.59 34.00 -9.91
CA SER A 471 -14.93 34.36 -11.31
C SER A 471 -13.69 34.67 -12.17
N ASN A 472 -12.53 34.94 -11.56
CA ASN A 472 -11.28 35.25 -12.25
C ASN A 472 -10.41 34.03 -12.63
N LEU A 473 -10.86 32.79 -12.39
CA LEU A 473 -10.05 31.57 -12.58
C LEU A 473 -10.34 30.77 -13.87
N GLN A 474 -11.13 31.31 -14.81
CA GLN A 474 -11.55 30.59 -16.02
C GLN A 474 -10.40 30.28 -17.02
N ASP A 475 -9.20 30.83 -16.83
CA ASP A 475 -8.10 30.75 -17.80
C ASP A 475 -6.98 29.76 -17.43
N ILE A 476 -7.12 28.92 -16.40
CA ILE A 476 -6.10 27.89 -16.09
C ILE A 476 -6.54 26.58 -16.76
N ARG A 477 -6.13 26.39 -18.02
CA ARG A 477 -6.22 25.10 -18.72
C ARG A 477 -5.22 24.10 -18.12
N GLU A 478 -5.69 22.87 -17.91
CA GLU A 478 -4.86 21.71 -17.61
C GLU A 478 -4.06 21.35 -18.87
N GLU A 479 -2.73 21.41 -18.80
CA GLU A 479 -1.86 20.71 -19.73
C GLU A 479 -1.47 19.40 -19.03
N ASP A 480 -1.96 18.29 -19.59
CA ASP A 480 -1.55 16.94 -19.25
C ASP A 480 -0.11 16.72 -19.71
N GLU A 481 0.83 16.65 -18.77
CA GLU A 481 2.12 16.00 -19.03
C GLU A 481 2.42 15.02 -17.89
N GLY A 482 2.41 13.74 -18.24
CA GLY A 482 2.54 12.61 -17.33
C GLY A 482 3.95 12.44 -16.78
N TRP A 483 4.00 12.02 -15.52
CA TRP A 483 5.09 11.29 -14.88
C TRP A 483 4.48 10.27 -13.93
#